data_AF-A0A969BYK5-F1
#
_entry.id   AF-A0A969BYK5-F1
#
_cell.length_a   1.000
_cell.length_b   1.000
_cell.length_c   1.000
_cell.angle_alpha   90.00
_cell.angle_beta   90.00
_cell.angle_gamma   90.00
#
_symmetry.space_group_name_H-M   'P 1'
#
loop_
_entity.id
_entity.type
_entity.pdbx_description
1 polymer ?
#
loop_
_entity_poly.entity_id
_entity_poly.type
_entity_poly.pdbx_seq_one_letter_code
_entity_poly.pdbx_strand_id
1 'polypeptide(L)'
;MQDRFYALLKHRLQSEIQQNPPRFPWEQTAMDYRDEVALTPAFAVDLRSLWLAQLRRLSLPVAMPDNVLAQLLEQCQSLAASSLKEGAKLVKAVEALFPEEGVALNQLAGLVLVSPVRGGASLQQRLADEAGVSCQLAMMRPCRPSRWFCRFWRLGKFSVL
;
A
#
# COMPACT_ATOMS: atom_id res chain seq x y z
N MET A 1 7.11 44.22 -5.06
CA MET A 1 7.70 44.44 -3.71
C MET A 1 7.69 43.15 -2.89
N GLN A 2 6.59 42.40 -2.89
CA GLN A 2 6.44 41.14 -2.15
C GLN A 2 7.49 40.08 -2.53
N ASP A 3 7.86 39.95 -3.80
CA ASP A 3 8.82 38.93 -4.25
C ASP A 3 10.21 39.07 -3.60
N ARG A 4 10.67 40.31 -3.41
CA ARG A 4 11.95 40.57 -2.73
C ARG A 4 11.90 40.17 -1.25
N PHE A 5 10.77 40.40 -0.59
CA PHE A 5 10.56 40.00 0.79
C PHE A 5 10.56 38.47 0.92
N TYR A 6 9.83 37.76 0.06
CA TYR A 6 9.80 36.30 0.03
C TYR A 6 11.17 35.70 -0.29
N ALA A 7 11.92 36.29 -1.21
CA ALA A 7 13.27 35.84 -1.53
C ALA A 7 14.22 35.93 -0.34
N LEU A 8 14.18 37.05 0.41
CA LEU A 8 14.99 37.24 1.62
C LEU A 8 14.58 36.28 2.73
N LEU A 9 13.27 36.08 2.93
CA LEU A 9 12.75 35.13 3.92
C LEU A 9 13.18 33.70 3.59
N LYS A 10 13.04 33.29 2.32
CA LYS A 10 13.47 31.97 1.84
C LYS A 10 14.96 31.77 2.08
N HIS A 11 15.79 32.76 1.74
CA HIS A 11 17.23 32.68 1.94
C HIS A 11 17.59 32.51 3.42
N ARG A 12 16.92 33.26 4.31
CA ARG A 12 17.15 33.15 5.76
C ARG A 12 16.77 31.76 6.29
N LEU A 13 15.59 31.26 5.92
CA LEU A 13 15.12 29.94 6.32
C LEU A 13 16.03 28.82 5.81
N GLN A 14 16.51 28.94 4.57
CA GLN A 14 17.48 27.97 4.02
C GLN A 14 18.79 27.95 4.81
N SER A 15 19.30 29.13 5.18
CA SER A 15 20.49 29.23 6.04
C SER A 15 20.25 28.61 7.41
N GLU A 16 19.08 28.83 8.00
CA GLU A 16 18.72 28.28 9.31
C GLU A 16 18.57 26.76 9.27
N ILE A 17 17.92 26.22 8.23
CA ILE A 17 17.77 24.77 8.04
C ILE A 17 19.12 24.07 7.84
N GLN A 18 20.07 24.70 7.15
CA GLN A 18 21.42 24.15 6.99
C GLN A 18 22.20 24.13 8.30
N GLN A 19 21.99 25.12 9.17
CA GLN A 19 22.69 25.23 10.46
C GLN A 19 22.01 24.41 11.56
N ASN A 20 20.68 24.28 11.51
CA ASN A 20 19.86 23.58 12.47
C ASN A 20 18.78 22.78 11.72
N PRO A 21 19.11 21.56 11.25
CA PRO A 21 18.15 20.75 10.53
C PRO A 21 16.94 20.46 11.41
N PRO A 22 15.73 20.40 10.83
CA PRO A 22 14.53 20.07 11.60
C PRO A 22 14.70 18.69 12.23
N ARG A 23 14.56 18.64 13.55
CA ARG A 23 14.64 17.41 14.33
C ARG A 23 13.24 16.90 14.62
N PHE A 24 13.08 15.59 14.61
CA PHE A 24 11.84 15.00 15.08
C PHE A 24 11.73 15.14 16.62
N PRO A 25 10.51 15.21 17.18
CA PRO A 25 10.32 15.40 18.63
C PRO A 25 10.99 14.34 19.51
N TRP A 26 11.28 13.16 18.97
CA TRP A 26 11.93 12.04 19.68
C TRP A 26 13.45 11.98 19.49
N GLU A 27 14.04 12.82 18.63
CA GLU A 27 15.48 12.81 18.38
C GLU A 27 16.22 13.67 19.40
N GLN A 28 17.24 13.10 20.04
CA GLN A 28 18.09 13.81 20.99
C GLN A 28 19.32 14.48 20.35
N THR A 29 19.72 14.06 19.15
CA THR A 29 20.85 14.64 18.41
C THR A 29 20.59 14.50 16.91
N ALA A 30 21.01 15.48 16.12
CA ALA A 30 21.02 15.36 14.67
C ALA A 30 22.16 14.40 14.29
N MET A 31 21.80 13.22 13.79
CA MET A 31 22.75 12.19 13.37
C MET A 31 22.39 11.75 11.96
N ASP A 32 23.40 11.47 11.14
CA ASP A 32 23.16 10.86 9.85
C ASP A 32 22.57 9.47 10.06
N TYR A 33 21.41 9.24 9.45
CA TYR A 33 20.80 7.92 9.40
C TYR A 33 21.77 7.00 8.66
N ARG A 34 22.13 5.89 9.30
CA ARG A 34 23.08 4.95 8.73
C ARG A 34 22.41 4.23 7.56
N ASP A 35 22.86 4.48 6.34
CA ASP A 35 22.31 3.88 5.11
C ASP A 35 22.59 2.37 5.02
N GLU A 36 23.70 1.91 5.60
CA GLU A 36 24.08 0.50 5.67
C GLU A 36 24.15 0.00 7.11
N VAL A 37 23.08 -0.65 7.56
CA VAL A 37 23.24 -1.71 8.54
C VAL A 37 23.88 -2.88 7.81
N ALA A 38 25.19 -3.03 7.94
CA ALA A 38 25.87 -4.27 7.56
C ALA A 38 25.26 -5.39 8.41
N LEU A 39 24.24 -6.06 7.86
CA LEU A 39 23.58 -7.20 8.48
C LEU A 39 24.63 -8.31 8.59
N THR A 40 25.21 -8.44 9.79
CA THR A 40 25.94 -9.65 10.13
C THR A 40 24.97 -10.83 10.05
N PRO A 41 25.43 -12.05 9.70
CA PRO A 41 24.54 -13.20 9.56
C PRO A 41 23.76 -13.49 10.84
N ALA A 42 24.31 -13.19 12.02
CA ALA A 42 23.60 -13.27 13.30
C ALA A 42 22.42 -12.28 13.36
N PHE A 43 22.62 -11.03 12.96
CA PHE A 43 21.56 -10.01 12.94
C PHE A 43 20.49 -10.29 11.86
N ALA A 44 20.86 -10.93 10.75
CA ALA A 44 19.92 -11.33 9.71
C ALA A 44 18.93 -12.42 10.18
N VAL A 45 19.39 -13.38 10.99
CA VAL A 45 18.54 -14.42 11.59
C VAL A 45 17.54 -13.79 12.57
N ASP A 46 18.00 -12.85 13.40
CA ASP A 46 17.15 -12.11 14.34
C ASP A 46 16.08 -11.28 13.59
N LEU A 47 16.45 -10.62 12.49
CA LEU A 47 15.49 -9.85 11.69
C LEU A 47 14.39 -10.72 11.08
N ARG A 48 14.73 -11.90 10.55
CA ARG A 48 13.72 -12.80 9.96
C ARG A 48 12.67 -13.20 11.01
N SER A 49 13.11 -13.55 12.21
CA SER A 49 12.22 -13.91 13.31
C SER A 49 11.36 -12.72 13.78
N LEU A 50 11.93 -11.52 13.82
CA LEU A 50 11.25 -10.29 14.20
C LEU A 50 10.17 -9.93 13.17
N TRP A 51 10.48 -10.01 11.88
CA TRP A 51 9.52 -9.77 10.80
C TRP A 51 8.36 -10.77 10.83
N LEU A 52 8.63 -12.06 11.07
CA LEU A 52 7.56 -13.06 11.21
C LEU A 52 6.65 -12.77 12.41
N ALA A 53 7.23 -12.37 13.55
CA ALA A 53 6.44 -11.98 14.72
C ALA A 53 5.54 -10.75 14.44
N GLN A 54 6.02 -9.79 13.66
CA GLN A 54 5.22 -8.62 13.25
C GLN A 54 4.14 -8.98 12.22
N LEU A 55 4.47 -9.81 11.23
CA LEU A 55 3.53 -10.25 10.21
C LEU A 55 2.34 -11.01 10.82
N ARG A 56 2.58 -11.83 11.86
CA ARG A 56 1.50 -12.51 12.61
C ARG A 56 0.55 -11.54 13.32
N ARG A 57 1.01 -10.33 13.65
CA ARG A 57 0.18 -9.29 14.27
C ARG A 57 -0.61 -8.48 13.25
N LEU A 58 -0.29 -8.58 11.96
CA LEU A 58 -1.08 -7.92 10.93
C LEU A 58 -2.46 -8.57 10.85
N SER A 59 -3.50 -7.76 10.79
CA SER A 59 -4.88 -8.20 10.56
C SER A 59 -5.03 -8.65 9.10
N LEU A 60 -4.57 -9.86 8.80
CA LEU A 60 -4.78 -10.48 7.49
C LEU A 60 -6.24 -10.94 7.40
N PRO A 61 -6.91 -10.77 6.25
CA PRO A 61 -8.29 -11.24 6.05
C PRO A 61 -8.46 -12.77 6.22
N VAL A 62 -7.36 -13.52 6.11
CA VAL A 62 -7.32 -14.98 6.22
C VAL A 62 -6.17 -15.38 7.12
N ALA A 63 -6.41 -16.32 8.03
CA ALA A 63 -5.36 -16.93 8.84
C ALA A 63 -4.44 -17.76 7.93
N MET A 64 -3.18 -17.36 7.81
CA MET A 64 -2.18 -18.06 7.01
C MET A 64 -1.26 -18.92 7.90
N PRO A 65 -0.84 -20.10 7.41
CA PRO A 65 0.07 -20.94 8.16
C PRO A 65 1.49 -20.35 8.13
N ASP A 66 2.24 -20.57 9.21
CA ASP A 66 3.54 -19.94 9.44
C ASP A 66 4.58 -20.28 8.37
N ASN A 67 4.53 -21.48 7.81
CA ASN A 67 5.44 -21.93 6.75
C ASN A 67 5.25 -21.12 5.46
N VAL A 68 3.99 -20.86 5.07
CA VAL A 68 3.67 -20.07 3.87
C VAL A 68 4.09 -18.62 4.07
N LEU A 69 3.83 -18.07 5.25
CA LEU A 69 4.26 -16.72 5.60
C LEU A 69 5.80 -16.56 5.56
N ALA A 70 6.52 -17.54 6.10
CA ALA A 70 7.98 -17.56 6.08
C ALA A 70 8.56 -17.71 4.68
N GLN A 71 7.93 -18.53 3.83
CA GLN A 71 8.31 -18.69 2.42
C GLN A 71 8.05 -17.40 1.63
N LEU A 72 6.88 -16.77 1.81
CA LEU A 72 6.55 -15.50 1.14
C LEU A 72 7.50 -14.38 1.55
N LEU A 73 7.83 -14.27 2.85
CA LEU A 73 8.77 -13.25 3.33
C LEU A 73 10.14 -13.42 2.66
N GLU A 74 10.63 -14.66 2.53
CA GLU A 74 11.91 -14.96 1.90
C GLU A 74 11.91 -14.62 0.40
N GLN A 75 10.85 -14.96 -0.32
CA GLN A 75 10.71 -14.60 -1.74
C GLN A 75 10.60 -13.08 -1.94
N CYS A 76 9.86 -12.38 -1.09
CA CYS A 76 9.76 -10.93 -1.15
C CYS A 76 11.12 -10.26 -0.87
N GLN A 77 11.91 -10.75 0.09
CA GLN A 77 13.24 -10.21 0.38
C GLN A 77 14.20 -10.39 -0.80
N SER A 78 14.23 -11.57 -1.41
CA SER A 78 15.08 -11.83 -2.57
C SER A 78 14.70 -10.98 -3.79
N LEU A 79 13.40 -10.81 -4.04
CA LEU A 79 12.88 -10.01 -5.14
C LEU A 79 12.94 -8.50 -4.88
N ALA A 80 12.94 -8.06 -3.63
CA ALA A 80 13.12 -6.65 -3.29
C ALA A 80 14.45 -6.11 -3.84
N ALA A 81 15.53 -6.90 -3.70
CA ALA A 81 16.85 -6.59 -4.22
C ALA A 81 16.95 -6.69 -5.76
N SER A 82 15.96 -7.26 -6.44
CA SER A 82 15.97 -7.41 -7.90
C SER A 82 15.62 -6.11 -8.63
N SER A 83 16.07 -5.96 -9.88
CA SER A 83 15.78 -4.82 -10.76
C SER A 83 14.48 -4.98 -11.58
N LEU A 84 13.63 -5.96 -11.26
CA LEU A 84 12.40 -6.23 -11.99
C LEU A 84 11.37 -5.10 -11.81
N LYS A 85 10.44 -4.98 -12.76
CA LYS A 85 9.26 -4.10 -12.61
C LYS A 85 8.42 -4.58 -11.43
N GLU A 86 7.81 -3.66 -10.68
CA GLU A 86 7.04 -3.97 -9.46
C GLU A 86 5.96 -5.04 -9.69
N GLY A 87 5.22 -4.97 -10.80
CA GLY A 87 4.20 -5.97 -11.12
C GLY A 87 4.78 -7.36 -11.35
N ALA A 88 5.94 -7.43 -12.01
CA ALA A 88 6.65 -8.69 -12.21
C ALA A 88 7.20 -9.25 -10.89
N LYS A 89 7.65 -8.40 -9.96
CA LYS A 89 8.04 -8.82 -8.61
C LYS A 89 6.87 -9.45 -7.85
N LEU A 90 5.68 -8.85 -7.92
CA LEU A 90 4.48 -9.38 -7.28
C LEU A 90 4.10 -10.76 -7.82
N VAL A 91 4.06 -10.93 -9.15
CA VAL A 91 3.75 -12.23 -9.76
C VAL A 91 4.80 -13.27 -9.36
N LYS A 92 6.09 -12.94 -9.49
CA LYS A 92 7.20 -13.86 -9.16
C LYS A 92 7.22 -14.29 -7.69
N ALA A 93 6.83 -13.40 -6.77
CA ALA A 93 6.83 -13.72 -5.34
C ALA A 93 5.82 -14.83 -4.99
N VAL A 94 4.70 -14.89 -5.72
CA VAL A 94 3.57 -15.79 -5.41
C VAL A 94 3.48 -16.96 -6.41
N GLU A 95 4.19 -16.91 -7.53
CA GLU A 95 4.20 -17.95 -8.58
C GLU A 95 4.49 -19.36 -8.05
N ALA A 96 5.37 -19.49 -7.04
CA ALA A 96 5.67 -20.78 -6.41
C ALA A 96 4.48 -21.41 -5.67
N LEU A 97 3.50 -20.59 -5.26
CA LEU A 97 2.28 -21.05 -4.59
C LEU A 97 1.15 -21.36 -5.59
N PHE A 98 1.17 -20.76 -6.78
CA PHE A 98 0.14 -20.92 -7.81
C PHE A 98 0.77 -21.12 -9.21
N PRO A 99 1.37 -22.29 -9.48
CA PRO A 99 2.13 -22.54 -10.71
C PRO A 99 1.30 -22.44 -11.99
N GLU A 100 -0.01 -22.68 -11.92
CA GLU A 100 -0.90 -22.72 -13.10
C GLU A 100 -1.61 -21.39 -13.39
N GLU A 101 -1.53 -20.41 -12.48
CA GLU A 101 -2.38 -19.21 -12.52
C GLU A 101 -1.63 -17.93 -12.95
N GLY A 102 -0.48 -18.06 -13.61
CA GLY A 102 0.39 -16.93 -13.94
C GLY A 102 -0.28 -15.80 -14.74
N VAL A 103 -1.19 -16.14 -15.66
CA VAL A 103 -1.94 -15.15 -16.46
C VAL A 103 -2.91 -14.35 -15.58
N ALA A 104 -3.64 -15.02 -14.69
CA ALA A 104 -4.56 -14.38 -13.76
C ALA A 104 -3.82 -13.52 -12.72
N LEU A 105 -2.69 -14.02 -12.19
CA LEU A 105 -1.82 -13.27 -11.29
C LEU A 105 -1.30 -11.98 -11.92
N ASN A 106 -0.92 -12.01 -13.20
CA ASN A 106 -0.45 -10.81 -13.90
C ASN A 106 -1.57 -9.75 -14.05
N GLN A 107 -2.82 -10.18 -14.29
CA GLN A 107 -3.97 -9.27 -14.33
C GLN A 107 -4.24 -8.65 -12.95
N LEU A 108 -4.22 -9.48 -11.89
CA LEU A 108 -4.38 -9.01 -10.50
C LEU A 108 -3.27 -8.05 -10.09
N ALA A 109 -2.02 -8.32 -10.46
CA ALA A 109 -0.89 -7.42 -10.21
C ALA A 109 -1.11 -6.07 -10.90
N GLY A 110 -1.63 -6.06 -12.12
CA GLY A 110 -2.05 -4.83 -12.81
C GLY A 110 -3.12 -4.06 -12.02
N LEU A 111 -4.14 -4.73 -11.50
CA LEU A 111 -5.19 -4.11 -10.71
C LEU A 111 -4.68 -3.53 -9.37
N VAL A 112 -3.80 -4.24 -8.68
CA VAL A 112 -3.20 -3.78 -7.42
C VAL A 112 -2.35 -2.54 -7.62
N LEU A 113 -1.57 -2.48 -8.71
CA LEU A 113 -0.72 -1.33 -9.01
C LEU A 113 -1.50 -0.10 -9.49
N VAL A 114 -2.62 -0.30 -10.20
CA VAL A 114 -3.45 0.80 -10.70
C VAL A 114 -4.40 1.34 -9.63
N SER A 115 -4.76 0.54 -8.62
CA SER A 115 -5.70 0.94 -7.57
C SER A 115 -5.01 1.72 -6.45
N PRO A 116 -5.35 3.00 -6.23
CA PRO A 116 -4.80 3.77 -5.13
C PRO A 116 -5.59 3.45 -3.86
N VAL A 117 -5.47 2.24 -3.32
CA VAL A 117 -6.15 1.95 -2.05
C VAL A 117 -5.22 1.29 -1.04
N ARG A 118 -4.72 2.14 -0.13
CA ARG A 118 -4.37 1.72 1.23
C ARG A 118 -5.67 1.33 1.94
N GLY A 119 -6.03 0.05 1.89
CA GLY A 119 -7.16 -0.49 2.65
C GLY A 119 -7.77 -1.71 1.98
N GLY A 120 -7.62 -2.90 2.57
CA GLY A 120 -8.09 -4.18 2.01
C GLY A 120 -9.58 -4.24 1.68
N ALA A 121 -10.40 -3.35 2.28
CA ALA A 121 -11.84 -3.30 2.07
C ALA A 121 -12.24 -3.03 0.61
N SER A 122 -11.51 -2.19 -0.14
CA SER A 122 -11.95 -1.83 -1.50
C SER A 122 -11.67 -2.91 -2.55
N LEU A 123 -10.61 -3.71 -2.37
CA LEU A 123 -10.24 -4.76 -3.31
C LEU A 123 -11.19 -5.95 -3.17
N GLN A 124 -11.49 -6.36 -1.94
CA GLN A 124 -12.49 -7.42 -1.69
C GLN A 124 -13.86 -7.02 -2.23
N GLN A 125 -14.25 -5.76 -2.10
CA GLN A 125 -15.53 -5.28 -2.60
C GLN A 125 -15.59 -5.23 -4.13
N ARG A 126 -14.49 -4.89 -4.82
CA ARG A 126 -14.41 -4.97 -6.30
C ARG A 126 -14.37 -6.41 -6.81
N LEU A 127 -13.63 -7.31 -6.14
CA LEU A 127 -13.63 -8.73 -6.50
C LEU A 127 -15.01 -9.38 -6.25
N ALA A 128 -15.73 -8.94 -5.21
CA ALA A 128 -17.10 -9.35 -4.96
C ALA A 128 -18.07 -8.81 -6.03
N ASP A 129 -17.89 -7.58 -6.51
CA ASP A 129 -18.65 -7.05 -7.65
C ASP A 129 -18.40 -7.87 -8.93
N GLU A 130 -17.15 -8.25 -9.23
CA GLU A 130 -16.86 -9.07 -10.42
C GLU A 130 -17.41 -10.50 -10.32
N ALA A 131 -17.38 -11.11 -9.13
CA ALA A 131 -18.04 -12.40 -8.89
C ALA A 131 -19.57 -12.31 -8.92
N GLY A 132 -20.15 -11.18 -8.48
CA GLY A 132 -21.59 -10.91 -8.52
C GLY A 132 -22.15 -10.70 -9.93
N VAL A 133 -21.33 -10.21 -10.87
CA VAL A 133 -21.74 -10.02 -12.27
C VAL A 133 -21.93 -11.36 -13.01
N SER A 134 -21.25 -12.44 -12.58
CA SER A 134 -21.43 -13.77 -13.18
C SER A 134 -22.81 -14.39 -12.87
N CYS A 135 -23.37 -14.15 -11.68
CA CYS A 135 -24.73 -14.61 -11.34
C CYS A 135 -25.85 -13.77 -11.97
N GLN A 136 -25.56 -12.56 -12.47
CA GLN A 136 -26.58 -11.68 -13.05
C GLN A 136 -26.84 -11.90 -14.55
N LEU A 137 -25.99 -12.64 -15.27
CA LEU A 137 -26.23 -12.95 -16.68
C LEU A 137 -27.20 -14.10 -16.93
N ALA A 138 -27.65 -14.83 -15.89
CA ALA A 138 -28.62 -15.92 -16.03
C ALA A 138 -30.10 -15.51 -15.82
N MET A 139 -30.42 -14.25 -15.50
CA MET A 139 -31.81 -13.81 -15.35
C MET A 139 -32.10 -12.43 -15.98
N MET A 140 -32.07 -12.38 -17.32
CA MET A 140 -32.89 -11.46 -18.11
C MET A 140 -34.26 -12.13 -18.30
N ARG A 141 -35.42 -11.69 -17.82
CA ARG A 141 -36.21 -10.44 -17.99
C ARG A 141 -37.64 -10.73 -17.42
N PRO A 142 -38.67 -9.85 -17.52
CA PRO A 142 -38.82 -8.48 -17.05
C PRO A 142 -40.15 -8.28 -16.26
N CYS A 143 -40.19 -7.44 -15.23
CA CYS A 143 -41.46 -6.81 -14.79
C CYS A 143 -41.23 -5.35 -14.37
N ARG A 144 -42.18 -4.51 -14.79
CA ARG A 144 -42.13 -3.05 -14.88
C ARG A 144 -42.54 -2.38 -13.54
N PRO A 145 -42.60 -1.03 -13.45
CA PRO A 145 -41.90 -0.23 -12.46
C PRO A 145 -42.80 0.21 -11.29
N SER A 146 -42.19 0.64 -10.19
CA SER A 146 -42.84 1.52 -9.21
C SER A 146 -41.82 2.53 -8.70
N ARG A 147 -42.11 3.79 -9.02
CA ARG A 147 -41.45 4.99 -8.51
C ARG A 147 -41.67 5.08 -7.00
N TRP A 148 -40.73 5.71 -6.29
CA TRP A 148 -40.93 6.83 -5.34
C TRP A 148 -39.94 6.77 -4.16
N PHE A 149 -39.22 7.90 -4.00
CA PHE A 149 -38.52 8.38 -2.78
C PHE A 149 -37.28 7.57 -2.30
N CYS A 150 -36.10 8.14 -2.04
CA CYS A 150 -35.70 9.51 -1.71
C CYS A 150 -34.31 9.85 -2.31
N ARG A 151 -34.26 10.92 -3.11
CA ARG A 151 -33.11 11.84 -3.18
C ARG A 151 -33.20 12.78 -1.99
N PHE A 152 -32.21 12.81 -1.11
CA PHE A 152 -31.90 13.89 -0.14
C PHE A 152 -30.57 13.45 0.50
N TRP A 153 -29.42 14.14 0.46
CA TRP A 153 -29.15 15.55 0.28
C TRP A 153 -27.70 15.69 -0.24
N ARG A 154 -27.55 16.41 -1.36
CA ARG A 154 -26.28 16.91 -1.91
C ARG A 154 -26.30 18.41 -1.64
N LEU A 155 -25.13 18.99 -1.34
CA LEU A 155 -24.80 20.42 -1.17
C LEU A 155 -24.76 20.95 0.28
N GLY A 156 -23.55 20.97 0.85
CA GLY A 156 -23.15 21.88 1.91
C GLY A 156 -21.97 22.73 1.42
N LYS A 157 -22.27 23.91 0.85
CA LYS A 157 -21.31 24.98 0.56
C LYS A 157 -21.53 26.08 1.61
N PHE A 158 -20.43 26.56 2.19
CA PHE A 158 -20.09 27.96 2.49
C PHE A 158 -21.23 28.95 2.83
N SER A 159 -21.21 29.53 4.04
CA SER A 159 -20.74 30.91 4.27
C SER A 159 -21.02 31.44 5.69
N VAL A 160 -19.97 32.00 6.30
CA VAL A 160 -19.86 33.30 7.00
C VAL A 160 -20.96 33.70 8.00
N LEU A 161 -20.56 33.77 9.28
CA LEU A 161 -20.64 34.97 10.12
C LEU A 161 -19.44 35.01 11.07
#